data_AF-A0A7K9D3M8-F1
#
_entry.id   AF-A0A7K9D3M8-F1
#
_cell.length_a   1.000
_cell.length_b   1.000
_cell.length_c   1.000
_cell.angle_alpha   90.00
_cell.angle_beta   90.00
_cell.angle_gamma   90.00
#
_symmetry.space_group_name_H-M   'P 1'
#
loop_
_entity.id
_entity.type
_entity.pdbx_description
1 polymer ?
#
loop_
_entity_poly.entity_id
_entity_poly.type
_entity_poly.pdbx_seq_one_letter_code
_entity_poly.pdbx_strand_id
1 'polypeptide(L)' 'AGGRRRFSCGLCGKSYRHGGSLANHRHSHRAGPFACPVCARPCPNMAAFRNHLRSRPRCRAGPNVG' A
#
# COMPACT_ATOMS: atom_id res chain seq x y z
N ALA A 1 20.63 21.03 -15.70
CA ALA A 1 21.15 19.76 -15.17
C ALA A 1 20.02 18.93 -14.56
N GLY A 2 19.46 17.98 -15.32
CA GLY A 2 18.34 17.16 -14.88
C GLY A 2 18.77 16.17 -13.80
N GLY A 3 18.32 16.37 -12.57
CA GLY A 3 18.55 15.43 -11.48
C GLY A 3 17.89 14.08 -11.78
N ARG A 4 18.64 13.18 -12.43
CA ARG A 4 18.18 11.84 -12.79
C ARG A 4 17.73 11.16 -11.50
N ARG A 5 16.42 10.92 -11.37
CA ARG A 5 15.87 10.09 -10.29
C ARG A 5 16.32 8.65 -10.56
N ARG A 6 17.47 8.27 -9.99
CA ARG A 6 18.15 6.99 -10.27
C ARG A 6 17.54 5.82 -9.49
N PHE A 7 16.70 6.12 -8.48
CA PHE A 7 16.19 5.14 -7.54
C PHE A 7 14.68 4.98 -7.74
N SER A 8 14.26 3.90 -8.39
CA SER A 8 12.86 3.60 -8.67
C SER A 8 12.33 2.49 -7.75
N CYS A 9 11.06 2.60 -7.38
CA CYS A 9 10.35 1.59 -6.62
C CYS A 9 9.82 0.51 -7.57
N GLY A 10 10.32 -0.72 -7.45
CA GLY A 10 9.86 -1.84 -8.28
C GLY A 10 8.40 -2.26 -8.04
N LEU A 11 7.74 -1.75 -6.99
CA LEU A 11 6.35 -2.08 -6.67
C LEU A 11 5.32 -1.13 -7.30
N CYS A 12 5.66 0.16 -7.47
CA CYS A 12 4.73 1.16 -8.00
C CYS A 12 5.33 2.10 -9.06
N GLY A 13 6.59 1.88 -9.46
CA GLY A 13 7.28 2.67 -10.49
C GLY A 13 7.72 4.07 -10.05
N LYS A 14 7.41 4.50 -8.82
CA LYS A 14 7.78 5.84 -8.32
C LYS A 14 9.30 5.99 -8.24
N SER A 15 9.80 7.12 -8.74
CA SER A 15 11.24 7.41 -8.84
C SER A 15 11.65 8.51 -7.86
N TYR A 16 12.83 8.34 -7.26
CA TYR A 16 13.40 9.21 -6.24
C TYR A 16 14.82 9.62 -6.59
N ARG A 17 15.23 10.80 -6.10
CA ARG A 17 16.57 11.36 -6.33
C ARG A 17 17.64 10.66 -5.46
N HIS A 18 17.26 10.12 -4.30
CA HIS A 18 18.17 9.56 -3.31
C HIS A 18 17.69 8.17 -2.84
N GLY A 19 18.65 7.29 -2.53
CA GLY A 19 18.37 5.94 -2.05
C GLY A 19 17.64 5.90 -0.70
N GLY A 20 17.97 6.82 0.21
CA GLY A 20 17.27 6.93 1.51
C GLY A 20 15.78 7.27 1.37
N SER A 21 15.42 8.14 0.41
CA SER A 21 14.02 8.45 0.12
C SER A 21 13.28 7.24 -0.45
N LEU A 22 13.92 6.46 -1.32
CA LEU A 22 13.37 5.19 -1.81
C LEU A 22 13.22 4.18 -0.66
N ALA A 23 14.21 4.06 0.23
CA ALA A 23 14.13 3.17 1.38
C ALA A 23 12.95 3.54 2.30
N ASN A 24 12.81 4.81 2.68
CA ASN A 24 11.67 5.29 3.46
C ASN A 24 10.33 5.07 2.74
N HIS A 25 10.28 5.31 1.43
CA HIS A 25 9.10 5.01 0.62
C HIS A 25 8.75 3.51 0.60
N ARG A 26 9.74 2.61 0.57
CA ARG A 26 9.52 1.16 0.68
C ARG A 26 8.90 0.77 2.02
N HIS A 27 9.17 1.52 3.10
CA HIS A 27 8.46 1.33 4.37
C HIS A 27 6.97 1.68 4.26
N SER A 28 6.57 2.63 3.42
CA SER A 28 5.14 2.89 3.14
C SER A 28 4.46 1.73 2.41
N HIS A 29 5.19 1.00 1.58
CA HIS A 29 4.68 -0.27 1.02
C HIS A 29 4.54 -1.35 2.09
N ARG A 30 5.47 -1.43 3.05
CA ARG A 30 5.41 -2.37 4.18
C ARG A 30 4.36 -1.98 5.22
N ALA A 31 4.05 -0.69 5.35
CA ALA A 31 2.88 -0.18 6.07
C ALA A 31 1.56 -0.55 5.36
N GLY A 32 1.65 -1.14 4.16
CA GLY A 32 0.60 -1.85 3.46
C GLY A 32 -0.49 -0.94 2.88
N PRO A 33 -0.98 -1.21 1.65
CA PRO A 33 -2.31 -0.75 1.32
C PRO A 33 -3.25 -1.46 2.29
N PHE A 34 -3.93 -0.71 3.16
CA PHE A 34 -5.10 -1.26 3.85
C PHE A 34 -6.24 -1.37 2.83
N ALA A 35 -6.04 -2.16 1.79
CA ALA A 35 -7.00 -2.38 0.74
C ALA A 35 -7.77 -3.66 1.02
N CYS A 36 -9.09 -3.59 0.93
CA CYS A 36 -9.88 -4.80 1.01
C CYS A 36 -9.58 -5.73 -0.18
N PRO A 37 -9.19 -7.00 0.04
CA PRO A 37 -8.91 -7.92 -1.07
C PRO A 37 -10.17 -8.30 -1.87
N VAL A 38 -11.37 -8.07 -1.30
CA VAL A 38 -12.66 -8.41 -1.93
C VAL A 38 -13.20 -7.27 -2.80
N CYS A 39 -13.03 -6.02 -2.39
CA CYS A 39 -13.59 -4.87 -3.10
C CYS A 39 -12.53 -3.83 -3.54
N ALA A 40 -11.25 -4.12 -3.33
CA ALA A 40 -10.10 -3.27 -3.62
C ALA A 40 -10.19 -1.85 -3.01
N ARG A 41 -11.06 -1.62 -2.01
CA ARG A 41 -11.25 -0.31 -1.40
C ARG A 41 -10.00 0.09 -0.61
N PRO A 42 -9.28 1.15 -1.00
CA PRO A 42 -8.12 1.62 -0.26
C PRO A 42 -8.60 2.27 1.04
N CYS A 43 -8.01 1.86 2.17
CA CYS A 43 -8.19 2.50 3.46
C CYS A 43 -6.90 3.22 3.86
N PRO A 44 -6.99 4.38 4.51
CA PRO A 44 -5.82 5.19 4.88
C PRO A 44 -5.04 4.60 6.07
N ASN A 45 -5.66 3.73 6.88
CA ASN A 45 -5.04 3.10 8.05
C ASN A 45 -5.78 1.80 8.46
N MET A 46 -5.18 1.06 9.41
CA MET A 46 -5.74 -0.18 9.96
C MET A 46 -7.10 0.02 10.64
N ALA A 47 -7.33 1.17 11.28
CA ALA A 47 -8.59 1.45 11.96
C ALA A 47 -9.75 1.60 10.96
N ALA A 48 -9.53 2.34 9.87
CA ALA A 48 -10.47 2.47 8.76
C ALA A 48 -10.75 1.13 8.08
N PHE A 49 -9.73 0.27 7.96
CA PHE A 49 -9.89 -1.09 7.44
C PHE A 49 -10.74 -1.98 8.35
N ARG A 50 -10.50 -1.99 9.66
CA ARG A 50 -11.33 -2.73 10.62
C ARG A 50 -12.78 -2.25 10.61
N ASN A 51 -13.01 -0.94 10.51
CA ASN A 51 -14.35 -0.38 10.37
C ASN A 51 -15.01 -0.79 9.04
N HIS A 52 -14.24 -0.81 7.95
CA HIS A 52 -14.69 -1.31 6.66
C HIS A 52 -15.14 -2.78 6.75
N LEU A 53 -14.37 -3.66 7.36
CA LEU A 53 -14.75 -5.08 7.53
C LEU A 53 -15.98 -5.27 8.41
N ARG A 54 -16.22 -4.37 9.38
CA ARG A 54 -17.41 -4.40 10.25
C ARG A 54 -18.67 -3.94 9.52
N SER A 55 -18.57 -2.89 8.72
CA SER A 55 -19.69 -2.38 7.90
C SER A 55 -19.93 -3.21 6.63
N ARG A 56 -18.92 -3.97 6.17
CA ARG A 56 -18.99 -4.81 4.97
C ARG A 56 -18.72 -6.27 5.33
N PRO A 57 -19.71 -7.00 5.85
CA PRO A 57 -19.54 -8.42 6.22
C PRO A 57 -19.11 -9.30 5.04
N ARG A 58 -19.51 -8.95 3.81
CA ARG A 58 -19.05 -9.61 2.56
C ARG A 58 -17.54 -9.46 2.30
N CYS A 59 -16.92 -8.43 2.87
CA CYS A 59 -15.50 -8.16 2.75
C CYS A 59 -14.69 -8.71 3.93
N ARG A 60 -15.36 -9.09 5.03
CA ARG A 60 -14.76 -9.67 6.25
C ARG A 60 -14.23 -11.09 6.00
N ALA A 61 -14.93 -11.86 5.16
CA ALA A 61 -14.43 -13.11 4.62
C ALA A 61 -13.53 -12.78 3.42
N GLY A 62 -12.27 -12.46 3.66
CA GLY A 62 -11.27 -12.45 2.58
C GLY A 62 -11.24 -13.82 1.88
N PRO A 63 -10.77 -13.90 0.63
CA PRO A 63 -10.57 -15.19 -0.02
C PRO A 63 -9.63 -16.01 0.88
N ASN A 64 -10.14 -17.16 1.30
CA ASN A 64 -9.40 -18.18 2.03
C ASN A 64 -8.06 -18.40 1.32
N VAL A 65 -6.95 -18.03 1.97
CA VAL A 65 -5.64 -18.52 1.54
C VAL A 65 -5.60 -19.98 1.98
N GLY A 66 -5.93 -20.87 1.04
CA GLY A 66 -5.62 -22.28 1.12
C GLY A 66 -4.14 -22.51 0.88
#